data_AF-A0ABD3JUZ6-F1
#
_entry.id   AF-A0ABD3JUZ6-F1
#
_cell.length_a   1.000
_cell.length_b   1.000
_cell.length_c   1.000
_cell.angle_alpha   90.00
_cell.angle_beta   90.00
_cell.angle_gamma   90.00
#
_symmetry.space_group_name_H-M   'P 1'
#
loop_
_entity.id
_entity.type
_entity.pdbx_description
1 polymer ?
#
loop_
_entity_poly.entity_id
_entity_poly.type
_entity_poly.pdbx_seq_one_letter_code
_entity_poly.pdbx_strand_id
1 'polypeptide(L)'
;MDLQLLLRRRSWSSPAYTTLALCLLIISRGASGATFTFVNRCQYTVWPGILANAGSPTLDSTGFELPSDSSRAFQAPTGWSGRFWGRTGCSFDGSLSGSCLTGDCGSGQLECNGLGAAPPATLAEFTLGSGGQDFYDVSLVDGYNLPMLIEGSGGSGACASTGCSADLNQQCPAELRVGEGDACKSACEAFGSPEYCCSGAYNSPVTCRPTVYSEMFKSACPRSYSYAYDDASSTFTCTGADYTVTFCPSSTSQKTAKDSTPMTATTTTTPTQGSGSEYGPGTGTGTGTGTGTGTGYTGTGTMSGQGQAVLADGSWMAGMAMGDSPRTASPCALHSYAAICLFFLFLMLSSFHL
;
A
#
# COMPACT_ATOMS: atom_id res chain seq x y z
N MET A 1 -72.82 15.72 26.92
CA MET A 1 -72.25 15.02 25.75
C MET A 1 -70.75 15.18 25.84
N ASP A 2 -70.10 14.14 26.34
CA ASP A 2 -68.82 14.18 27.01
C ASP A 2 -67.61 14.26 26.07
N LEU A 3 -66.73 15.21 26.36
CA LEU A 3 -65.48 15.49 25.67
C LEU A 3 -64.36 14.53 26.15
N GLN A 4 -64.65 13.23 26.25
CA GLN A 4 -63.76 12.19 26.78
C GLN A 4 -63.37 11.12 25.74
N LEU A 5 -63.73 11.30 24.46
CA LEU A 5 -63.50 10.30 23.40
C LEU A 5 -62.29 10.57 22.48
N LEU A 6 -61.52 11.63 22.70
CA LEU A 6 -60.36 11.98 21.86
C LEU A 6 -58.98 11.74 22.50
N LEU A 7 -58.92 11.14 23.69
CA LEU A 7 -57.67 10.79 24.37
C LEU A 7 -57.47 9.28 24.54
N ARG A 8 -57.80 8.48 23.51
CA ARG A 8 -57.17 7.17 23.36
C ARG A 8 -55.96 7.30 22.44
N ARG A 9 -54.91 7.96 22.95
CA ARG A 9 -53.55 7.73 22.47
C ARG A 9 -53.28 6.23 22.65
N ARG A 10 -53.54 5.43 21.60
CA ARG A 10 -52.96 4.10 21.46
C ARG A 10 -51.45 4.33 21.29
N SER A 11 -50.75 4.45 22.41
CA SER A 11 -49.31 4.18 22.46
C SER A 11 -49.13 2.68 22.25
N TRP A 12 -49.29 2.24 21.01
CA TRP A 12 -48.79 0.97 20.57
C TRP A 12 -47.54 1.28 19.77
N SER A 13 -46.41 1.39 20.47
CA SER A 13 -45.16 0.92 19.89
C SER A 13 -45.41 -0.53 19.50
N SER A 14 -45.80 -0.78 18.24
CA SER A 14 -46.19 -2.11 17.81
C SER A 14 -45.04 -3.06 18.10
N PRO A 15 -45.27 -4.23 18.72
CA PRO A 15 -44.21 -5.19 19.02
C PRO A 15 -43.41 -5.58 17.76
N ALA A 16 -44.03 -5.47 16.59
CA ALA A 16 -43.41 -5.61 15.27
C ALA A 16 -42.27 -4.60 14.99
N TYR A 17 -42.40 -3.34 15.40
CA TYR A 17 -41.35 -2.33 15.20
C TYR A 17 -40.16 -2.58 16.15
N THR A 18 -40.43 -3.00 17.39
CA THR A 18 -39.38 -3.35 18.34
C THR A 18 -38.64 -4.63 17.96
N THR A 19 -39.34 -5.64 17.42
CA THR A 19 -38.71 -6.88 16.94
C THR A 19 -37.95 -6.66 15.63
N LEU A 20 -38.46 -5.83 14.72
CA LEU A 20 -37.74 -5.44 13.50
C LEU A 20 -36.47 -4.66 13.83
N ALA A 21 -36.53 -3.69 14.76
CA ALA A 21 -35.37 -2.95 15.23
C ALA A 21 -34.34 -3.86 15.92
N LEU A 22 -34.80 -4.81 16.75
CA LEU A 22 -33.91 -5.79 17.40
C LEU A 22 -33.29 -6.76 16.38
N CYS A 23 -34.03 -7.18 15.35
CA CYS A 23 -33.48 -8.00 14.26
C CYS A 23 -32.44 -7.23 13.45
N LEU A 24 -32.69 -5.95 13.13
CA LEU A 24 -31.70 -5.09 12.45
C LEU A 24 -30.41 -4.92 13.28
N LEU A 25 -30.53 -4.82 14.60
CA LEU A 25 -29.38 -4.77 15.53
C LEU A 25 -28.64 -6.12 15.67
N ILE A 26 -29.32 -7.25 15.48
CA ILE A 26 -28.71 -8.59 15.50
C ILE A 26 -28.05 -8.93 14.15
N ILE A 27 -28.58 -8.40 13.04
CA ILE A 27 -28.03 -8.55 11.69
C ILE A 27 -26.80 -7.65 11.49
N SER A 28 -26.65 -6.55 12.25
CA SER A 28 -25.44 -5.73 12.28
C SER A 28 -24.30 -6.37 13.07
N ARG A 29 -23.99 -7.65 12.80
CA ARG A 29 -22.65 -8.15 13.09
C ARG A 29 -21.73 -7.51 12.06
N GLY A 30 -20.93 -6.54 12.50
CA GLY A 30 -19.94 -5.88 11.66
C GLY A 30 -19.13 -6.93 10.89
N ALA A 31 -18.93 -6.71 9.60
CA ALA A 31 -17.97 -7.50 8.85
C ALA A 31 -16.63 -7.42 9.59
N SER A 32 -16.07 -8.56 9.99
CA SER A 32 -14.69 -8.57 10.46
C SER A 32 -13.79 -8.27 9.27
N GLY A 33 -12.90 -7.30 9.44
CA GLY A 33 -12.05 -6.77 8.39
C GLY A 33 -11.10 -5.72 8.96
N ALA A 34 -10.24 -5.17 8.11
CA ALA A 34 -9.37 -4.06 8.46
C ALA A 34 -9.75 -2.82 7.67
N THR A 35 -9.67 -1.66 8.31
CA THR A 35 -9.76 -0.36 7.65
C THR A 35 -8.37 0.05 7.19
N PHE A 36 -8.20 0.29 5.90
CA PHE A 36 -7.02 0.94 5.34
C PHE A 36 -7.29 2.43 5.17
N THR A 37 -6.56 3.28 5.90
CA THR A 37 -6.61 4.74 5.75
C THR A 37 -5.40 5.23 5.00
N PHE A 38 -5.60 5.80 3.82
CA PHE A 38 -4.56 6.45 3.03
C PHE A 38 -4.47 7.90 3.44
N VAL A 39 -3.27 8.38 3.73
CA VAL A 39 -3.00 9.77 4.11
C VAL A 39 -1.93 10.33 3.19
N ASN A 40 -2.23 11.42 2.50
CA ASN A 40 -1.24 12.14 1.72
C ASN A 40 -0.72 13.33 2.52
N ARG A 41 0.54 13.26 2.97
CA ARG A 41 1.24 14.42 3.56
C ARG A 41 2.27 15.02 2.61
N CYS A 42 2.32 14.59 1.35
CA CYS A 42 3.14 15.23 0.34
C CYS A 42 2.58 16.63 0.05
N GLN A 43 3.43 17.56 -0.38
CA GLN A 43 3.03 18.93 -0.78
C GLN A 43 2.40 18.98 -2.19
N TYR A 44 2.05 17.81 -2.73
CA TYR A 44 1.49 17.60 -4.05
C TYR A 44 0.45 16.47 -4.00
N THR A 45 -0.43 16.41 -4.99
CA THR A 45 -1.40 15.34 -5.13
C THR A 45 -0.70 14.02 -5.45
N VAL A 46 -1.12 12.95 -4.78
CA VAL A 46 -0.74 11.57 -5.08
C VAL A 46 -1.97 10.86 -5.63
N TRP A 47 -1.78 9.92 -6.54
CA TRP A 47 -2.88 9.07 -7.02
C TRP A 47 -2.63 7.64 -6.60
N PRO A 48 -3.11 7.19 -5.42
CA PRO A 48 -2.86 5.83 -5.00
C PRO A 48 -3.44 4.80 -5.98
N GLY A 49 -2.74 3.68 -6.12
CA GLY A 49 -3.21 2.48 -6.79
C GLY A 49 -3.40 1.35 -5.78
N ILE A 50 -4.38 0.49 -6.04
CA ILE A 50 -4.72 -0.67 -5.22
C ILE A 50 -4.80 -1.89 -6.14
N LEU A 51 -4.02 -2.91 -5.80
CA LEU A 51 -4.08 -4.21 -6.45
C LEU A 51 -4.35 -5.29 -5.42
N ALA A 52 -5.50 -5.96 -5.55
CA ALA A 52 -5.79 -7.18 -4.80
C ALA A 52 -5.05 -8.37 -5.44
N ASN A 53 -4.47 -9.23 -4.62
CA ASN A 53 -3.81 -10.46 -5.09
C ASN A 53 -4.84 -11.50 -5.52
N ALA A 54 -4.38 -12.51 -6.26
CA ALA A 54 -5.24 -13.60 -6.72
C ALA A 54 -6.03 -14.24 -5.55
N GLY A 55 -7.35 -14.34 -5.71
CA GLY A 55 -8.25 -14.87 -4.68
C GLY A 55 -8.78 -13.84 -3.67
N SER A 56 -8.25 -12.61 -3.67
CA SER A 56 -8.81 -11.50 -2.89
C SER A 56 -9.76 -10.65 -3.74
N PRO A 57 -10.87 -10.14 -3.17
CA PRO A 57 -11.74 -9.23 -3.89
C PRO A 57 -11.09 -7.86 -4.09
N THR A 58 -11.47 -7.16 -5.15
CA THR A 58 -11.19 -5.74 -5.31
C THR A 58 -11.85 -4.95 -4.18
N LEU A 59 -11.17 -3.92 -3.69
CA LEU A 59 -11.78 -2.94 -2.77
C LEU A 59 -12.71 -2.00 -3.56
N ASP A 60 -13.34 -1.04 -2.88
CA ASP A 60 -14.28 -0.08 -3.50
C ASP A 60 -13.67 0.78 -4.61
N SER A 61 -12.34 0.79 -4.74
CA SER A 61 -11.59 1.41 -5.84
C SER A 61 -10.26 0.66 -6.03
N THR A 62 -9.73 0.71 -7.24
CA THR A 62 -8.39 0.25 -7.65
C THR A 62 -7.42 1.41 -7.92
N GLY A 63 -7.92 2.65 -7.96
CA GLY A 63 -7.09 3.84 -8.09
C GLY A 63 -7.89 5.14 -7.92
N PHE A 64 -7.33 6.10 -7.20
CA PHE A 64 -8.03 7.34 -6.86
C PHE A 64 -7.09 8.53 -6.72
N GLU A 65 -7.64 9.74 -6.78
CA GLU A 65 -6.92 10.97 -6.46
C GLU A 65 -6.92 11.23 -4.95
N LEU A 66 -5.75 11.58 -4.41
CA LEU A 66 -5.58 11.95 -3.01
C LEU A 66 -4.81 13.28 -2.92
N PRO A 67 -5.52 14.42 -2.82
CA PRO A 67 -4.90 15.74 -2.68
C PRO A 67 -3.97 15.85 -1.47
N SER A 68 -3.10 16.86 -1.49
CA SER A 68 -2.23 17.19 -0.34
C SER A 68 -3.05 17.40 0.93
N ASP A 69 -2.53 16.92 2.06
CA ASP A 69 -3.13 17.00 3.41
C ASP A 69 -4.55 16.40 3.50
N SER A 70 -4.84 15.40 2.67
CA SER A 70 -6.12 14.69 2.68
C SER A 70 -5.97 13.21 3.00
N SER A 71 -7.10 12.57 3.31
CA SER A 71 -7.16 11.14 3.62
C SER A 71 -8.38 10.47 3.03
N ARG A 72 -8.27 9.18 2.69
CA ARG A 72 -9.39 8.34 2.26
C ARG A 72 -9.26 6.94 2.84
N ALA A 73 -10.36 6.36 3.29
CA ALA A 73 -10.39 5.04 3.90
C ALA A 73 -11.13 4.01 3.04
N PHE A 74 -10.71 2.75 3.15
CA PHE A 74 -11.30 1.58 2.50
C PHE A 74 -11.45 0.44 3.49
N GLN A 75 -12.49 -0.36 3.31
CA GLN A 75 -12.70 -1.58 4.09
C GLN A 75 -12.16 -2.78 3.32
N ALA A 76 -11.31 -3.58 3.94
CA ALA A 76 -10.86 -4.85 3.41
C ALA A 76 -11.40 -6.02 4.25
N PRO A 77 -11.88 -7.11 3.62
CA PRO A 77 -12.35 -8.27 4.37
C PRO A 77 -11.18 -8.98 5.08
N THR A 78 -11.48 -9.75 6.12
CA THR A 78 -10.51 -10.71 6.67
C THR A 78 -9.97 -11.63 5.59
N GLY A 79 -8.68 -11.99 5.65
CA GLY A 79 -8.05 -12.81 4.62
C GLY A 79 -7.62 -12.05 3.37
N TRP A 80 -7.89 -10.74 3.27
CA TRP A 80 -7.49 -9.95 2.11
C TRP A 80 -5.97 -9.86 1.97
N SER A 81 -5.47 -10.05 0.76
CA SER A 81 -4.07 -9.87 0.39
C SER A 81 -3.97 -8.98 -0.83
N GLY A 82 -2.99 -8.10 -0.85
CA GLY A 82 -2.78 -7.16 -1.93
C GLY A 82 -1.71 -6.15 -1.61
N ARG A 83 -1.59 -5.17 -2.49
CA ARG A 83 -0.58 -4.12 -2.41
C ARG A 83 -1.13 -2.76 -2.81
N PHE A 84 -0.49 -1.74 -2.26
CA PHE A 84 -0.79 -0.33 -2.53
C PHE A 84 0.47 0.42 -2.93
N TRP A 85 0.31 1.47 -3.73
CA TRP A 85 1.41 2.37 -4.09
C TRP A 85 0.88 3.77 -4.35
N GLY A 86 1.77 4.77 -4.39
CA GLY A 86 1.44 6.12 -4.80
C GLY A 86 1.92 6.40 -6.22
N ARG A 87 1.05 6.95 -7.08
CA ARG A 87 1.44 7.50 -8.39
C ARG A 87 1.69 9.00 -8.29
N THR A 88 2.64 9.51 -9.07
CA THR A 88 3.01 10.94 -9.08
C THR A 88 3.09 11.49 -10.51
N GLY A 89 2.98 12.81 -10.64
CA GLY A 89 3.04 13.49 -11.94
C GLY A 89 1.92 13.06 -12.89
N CYS A 90 0.73 12.76 -12.35
CA CYS A 90 -0.39 12.28 -13.14
C CYS A 90 -1.15 13.41 -13.82
N SER A 91 -1.65 13.13 -15.02
CA SER A 91 -2.57 14.00 -15.75
C SER A 91 -3.72 13.16 -16.29
N PHE A 92 -4.91 13.35 -15.72
CA PHE A 92 -6.15 12.73 -16.17
C PHE A 92 -7.08 13.79 -16.78
N ASP A 93 -7.72 13.47 -17.90
CA ASP A 93 -8.70 14.34 -18.54
C ASP A 93 -10.08 14.26 -17.86
N GLY A 94 -11.06 14.99 -18.40
CA GLY A 94 -12.43 15.00 -17.87
C GLY A 94 -13.15 13.64 -17.91
N SER A 95 -12.63 12.67 -18.66
CA SER A 95 -13.09 11.28 -18.67
C SER A 95 -12.27 10.36 -17.77
N LEU A 96 -11.40 10.92 -16.92
CA LEU A 96 -10.47 10.19 -16.05
C LEU A 96 -9.47 9.30 -16.80
N SER A 97 -9.23 9.61 -18.08
CA SER A 97 -8.24 8.93 -18.93
C SER A 97 -6.92 9.68 -18.88
N GLY A 98 -5.79 8.96 -18.80
CA GLY A 98 -4.49 9.60 -18.61
C GLY A 98 -3.39 8.64 -18.20
N SER A 99 -2.29 9.21 -17.72
CA SER A 99 -1.12 8.48 -17.24
C SER A 99 -0.37 9.25 -16.16
N CYS A 100 0.56 8.56 -15.50
CA CYS A 100 1.44 9.09 -14.46
C CYS A 100 2.92 8.98 -14.85
N LEU A 101 3.75 9.82 -14.24
CA LEU A 101 5.20 9.80 -14.45
C LEU A 101 5.86 8.62 -13.73
N THR A 102 5.42 8.33 -12.50
CA THR A 102 5.96 7.21 -11.69
C THR A 102 4.82 6.32 -11.19
N GLY A 103 5.04 5.01 -11.15
CA GLY A 103 4.08 4.05 -10.62
C GLY A 103 2.81 3.89 -11.46
N ASP A 104 2.78 4.41 -12.69
CA ASP A 104 1.63 4.25 -13.59
C ASP A 104 1.25 2.77 -13.73
N CYS A 105 -0.04 2.47 -13.74
CA CYS A 105 -0.50 1.08 -13.81
C CYS A 105 -0.85 0.61 -15.22
N GLY A 106 -0.63 1.44 -16.24
CA GLY A 106 -0.83 1.07 -17.64
C GLY A 106 -2.29 0.85 -18.04
N SER A 107 -3.26 1.13 -17.17
CA SER A 107 -4.69 1.03 -17.49
C SER A 107 -5.17 2.13 -18.45
N GLY A 108 -4.38 3.21 -18.57
CA GLY A 108 -4.78 4.44 -19.28
C GLY A 108 -5.90 5.22 -18.56
N GLN A 109 -6.20 4.88 -17.31
CA GLN A 109 -7.31 5.42 -16.53
C GLN A 109 -6.86 5.72 -15.09
N LEU A 110 -7.66 6.53 -14.38
CA LEU A 110 -7.48 6.76 -12.95
C LEU A 110 -7.52 5.44 -12.15
N GLU A 111 -8.48 4.58 -12.46
CA GLU A 111 -8.62 3.25 -11.89
C GLU A 111 -7.59 2.28 -12.51
N CYS A 112 -6.92 1.48 -11.69
CA CYS A 112 -5.91 0.53 -12.17
C CYS A 112 -6.47 -0.79 -12.69
N ASN A 113 -7.74 -1.10 -12.41
CA ASN A 113 -8.49 -2.20 -13.04
C ASN A 113 -7.77 -3.57 -12.95
N GLY A 114 -7.13 -3.84 -11.81
CA GLY A 114 -6.40 -5.09 -11.57
C GLY A 114 -4.98 -5.13 -12.15
N LEU A 115 -4.47 -4.01 -12.67
CA LEU A 115 -3.07 -3.88 -13.08
C LEU A 115 -2.20 -3.34 -11.94
N GLY A 116 -0.95 -3.80 -11.88
CA GLY A 116 0.05 -3.35 -10.92
C GLY A 116 0.80 -2.10 -11.37
N ALA A 117 1.56 -1.50 -10.46
CA ALA A 117 2.45 -0.39 -10.77
C ALA A 117 3.54 -0.81 -11.77
N ALA A 118 3.84 0.04 -12.74
CA ALA A 118 5.10 -0.02 -13.47
C ALA A 118 6.24 0.48 -12.57
N PRO A 119 7.28 -0.33 -12.32
CA PRO A 119 8.46 0.10 -11.55
C PRO A 119 9.17 1.30 -12.20
N PRO A 120 9.84 2.17 -11.42
CA PRO A 120 10.00 2.07 -9.97
C PRO A 120 8.78 2.55 -9.15
N ALA A 121 8.43 1.80 -8.11
CA ALA A 121 7.37 2.17 -7.17
C ALA A 121 7.64 1.61 -5.77
N THR A 122 7.50 2.46 -4.74
CA THR A 122 7.45 2.00 -3.35
C THR A 122 6.11 1.32 -3.09
N LEU A 123 6.14 0.11 -2.56
CA LEU A 123 4.95 -0.70 -2.32
C LEU A 123 4.66 -0.83 -0.83
N ALA A 124 3.38 -0.78 -0.45
CA ALA A 124 2.88 -1.28 0.82
C ALA A 124 2.17 -2.60 0.56
N GLU A 125 2.63 -3.69 1.18
CA GLU A 125 2.13 -5.05 0.95
C GLU A 125 1.43 -5.56 2.21
N PHE A 126 0.32 -6.28 2.02
CA PHE A 126 -0.49 -6.80 3.11
C PHE A 126 -0.99 -8.22 2.82
N THR A 127 -1.05 -9.01 3.87
CA THR A 127 -1.81 -10.26 3.95
C THR A 127 -2.52 -10.31 5.29
N LEU A 128 -3.83 -10.07 5.29
CA LEU A 128 -4.66 -10.06 6.48
C LEU A 128 -5.00 -11.49 6.90
N GLY A 129 -4.99 -11.76 8.20
CA GLY A 129 -5.40 -13.03 8.76
C GLY A 129 -6.91 -13.26 8.67
N SER A 130 -7.32 -14.52 8.54
CA SER A 130 -8.73 -14.94 8.72
C SER A 130 -9.00 -15.29 10.19
N GLY A 131 -8.79 -14.33 11.09
CA GLY A 131 -8.73 -14.55 12.54
C GLY A 131 -7.35 -14.98 13.06
N GLY A 132 -6.34 -14.88 12.19
CA GLY A 132 -4.93 -15.07 12.52
C GLY A 132 -4.17 -13.74 12.59
N GLN A 133 -2.86 -13.84 12.46
CA GLN A 133 -1.97 -12.68 12.39
C GLN A 133 -1.93 -12.12 10.96
N ASP A 134 -1.92 -10.79 10.86
CA ASP A 134 -1.68 -10.06 9.64
C ASP A 134 -0.17 -9.92 9.41
N PHE A 135 0.24 -9.94 8.15
CA PHE A 135 1.59 -9.66 7.70
C PHE A 135 1.58 -8.42 6.81
N TYR A 136 2.50 -7.50 7.04
CA TYR A 136 2.61 -6.28 6.25
C TYR A 136 4.04 -5.75 6.22
N ASP A 137 4.36 -5.03 5.16
CA ASP A 137 5.66 -4.44 4.95
C ASP A 137 5.60 -3.29 3.93
N VAL A 138 6.66 -2.50 3.92
CA VAL A 138 6.96 -1.60 2.81
C VAL A 138 8.12 -2.20 2.04
N SER A 139 7.98 -2.28 0.73
CA SER A 139 8.91 -2.94 -0.17
C SER A 139 9.48 -1.99 -1.20
N LEU A 140 10.81 -2.05 -1.35
CA LEU A 140 11.63 -1.33 -2.32
C LEU A 140 12.23 -2.29 -3.37
N VAL A 141 11.74 -3.54 -3.41
CA VAL A 141 12.15 -4.55 -4.40
C VAL A 141 11.90 -4.05 -5.82
N ASP A 142 10.77 -3.37 -6.01
CA ASP A 142 10.36 -2.74 -7.27
C ASP A 142 10.84 -1.28 -7.36
N GLY A 143 11.83 -0.89 -6.57
CA GLY A 143 12.37 0.47 -6.56
C GLY A 143 11.66 1.42 -5.60
N TYR A 144 11.91 2.70 -5.80
CA TYR A 144 11.42 3.78 -4.95
C TYR A 144 10.95 4.94 -5.80
N ASN A 145 9.82 5.56 -5.45
CA ASN A 145 9.39 6.81 -6.08
C ASN A 145 8.99 7.88 -5.06
N LEU A 146 8.40 7.51 -3.92
CA LEU A 146 8.06 8.45 -2.85
C LEU A 146 8.09 7.80 -1.45
N PRO A 147 8.32 8.58 -0.38
CA PRO A 147 8.37 8.05 0.98
C PRO A 147 7.02 7.47 1.41
N MET A 148 7.04 6.34 2.11
CA MET A 148 5.84 5.64 2.56
C MET A 148 6.03 5.05 3.95
N LEU A 149 4.98 5.11 4.78
CA LEU A 149 4.93 4.49 6.11
C LEU A 149 3.59 3.76 6.31
N ILE A 150 3.64 2.61 6.95
CA ILE A 150 2.48 1.86 7.44
C ILE A 150 2.48 1.89 8.96
N GLU A 151 1.34 2.25 9.55
CA GLU A 151 1.12 2.23 11.00
C GLU A 151 -0.13 1.40 11.32
N GLY A 152 0.00 0.40 12.19
CA GLY A 152 -1.12 -0.38 12.71
C GLY A 152 -1.73 0.29 13.95
N SER A 153 -3.05 0.21 14.10
CA SER A 153 -3.80 0.81 15.21
C SER A 153 -4.90 -0.13 15.72
N GLY A 154 -5.16 -0.10 17.03
CA GLY A 154 -6.23 -0.90 17.68
C GLY A 154 -5.96 -2.40 17.82
N GLY A 155 -4.94 -2.94 17.14
CA GLY A 155 -4.58 -4.36 17.20
C GLY A 155 -3.70 -4.77 18.37
N SER A 156 -3.29 -6.05 18.35
CA SER A 156 -2.43 -6.67 19.36
C SER A 156 -1.24 -7.41 18.74
N GLY A 157 -0.18 -7.63 19.53
CA GLY A 157 1.10 -8.15 19.05
C GLY A 157 2.15 -7.03 18.93
N ALA A 158 3.09 -7.18 18.00
CA ALA A 158 4.16 -6.19 17.81
C ALA A 158 3.64 -4.89 17.19
N CYS A 159 2.83 -4.99 16.13
CA CYS A 159 2.15 -3.88 15.46
C CYS A 159 3.07 -2.69 15.14
N ALA A 160 4.33 -2.99 14.80
CA ALA A 160 5.36 -1.98 14.62
C ALA A 160 5.26 -1.29 13.26
N SER A 161 5.44 0.03 13.23
CA SER A 161 5.33 0.85 12.02
C SER A 161 6.43 0.58 11.00
N THR A 162 6.14 0.26 9.74
CA THR A 162 7.14 -0.12 8.72
C THR A 162 7.17 0.88 7.58
N GLY A 163 8.33 1.09 6.94
CA GLY A 163 8.44 2.12 5.91
C GLY A 163 9.79 2.78 5.72
N CYS A 164 9.75 3.74 4.81
CA CYS A 164 10.88 4.50 4.30
C CYS A 164 10.52 5.99 4.33
N SER A 165 11.01 6.70 5.35
CA SER A 165 10.79 8.15 5.52
C SER A 165 11.86 9.00 4.84
N ALA A 166 13.01 8.40 4.51
CA ALA A 166 14.07 9.05 3.75
C ALA A 166 13.62 9.32 2.32
N ASP A 167 14.10 10.43 1.74
CA ASP A 167 14.00 10.68 0.31
C ASP A 167 15.17 9.98 -0.41
N LEU A 168 14.89 8.77 -0.92
CA LEU A 168 15.86 7.96 -1.63
C LEU A 168 16.18 8.53 -3.03
N ASN A 169 15.31 9.38 -3.59
CA ASN A 169 15.58 9.99 -4.89
C ASN A 169 16.80 10.93 -4.84
N GLN A 170 17.02 11.61 -3.71
CA GLN A 170 18.20 12.47 -3.49
C GLN A 170 19.51 11.69 -3.38
N GLN A 171 19.44 10.41 -3.02
CA GLN A 171 20.59 9.53 -2.82
C GLN A 171 20.74 8.51 -3.96
N CYS A 172 19.84 8.57 -4.95
CA CYS A 172 19.79 7.59 -6.03
C CYS A 172 21.05 7.69 -6.92
N PRO A 173 21.82 6.59 -7.06
CA PRO A 173 22.94 6.52 -7.99
C PRO A 173 22.50 6.85 -9.42
N ALA A 174 23.40 7.41 -10.23
CA ALA A 174 23.07 7.89 -11.56
C ALA A 174 22.53 6.76 -12.47
N GLU A 175 23.06 5.56 -12.32
CA GLU A 175 22.68 4.35 -13.04
C GLU A 175 21.30 3.78 -12.66
N LEU A 176 20.74 4.20 -11.51
CA LEU A 176 19.40 3.80 -11.06
C LEU A 176 18.37 4.92 -11.20
N ARG A 177 18.80 6.15 -11.52
CA ARG A 177 17.94 7.33 -11.51
C ARG A 177 16.95 7.34 -12.69
N VAL A 178 15.72 7.73 -12.40
CA VAL A 178 14.70 8.04 -13.41
C VAL A 178 14.46 9.54 -13.46
N GLY A 179 14.46 10.09 -14.68
CA GLY A 179 14.27 11.53 -14.91
C GLY A 179 15.32 12.37 -14.18
N GLU A 180 14.89 13.51 -13.65
CA GLU A 180 15.74 14.42 -12.88
C GLU A 180 15.71 14.08 -11.37
N GLY A 181 15.57 12.79 -11.03
CA GLY A 181 15.37 12.33 -9.66
C GLY A 181 13.89 12.17 -9.29
N ASP A 182 13.05 11.82 -10.26
CA ASP A 182 11.62 11.58 -10.02
C ASP A 182 11.39 10.24 -9.31
N ALA A 183 12.28 9.26 -9.56
CA ALA A 183 12.27 7.96 -8.93
C ALA A 183 13.65 7.28 -8.98
N CYS A 184 13.80 6.18 -8.25
CA CYS A 184 14.99 5.35 -8.18
C CYS A 184 14.66 3.89 -8.45
N LYS A 185 15.22 3.32 -9.52
CA LYS A 185 15.11 1.90 -9.85
C LYS A 185 15.77 1.04 -8.78
N SER A 186 15.23 -0.15 -8.54
CA SER A 186 16.02 -1.21 -7.92
C SER A 186 17.05 -1.74 -8.92
N ALA A 187 18.05 -2.47 -8.43
CA ALA A 187 19.05 -3.09 -9.30
C ALA A 187 18.42 -4.14 -10.23
N CYS A 188 17.37 -4.84 -9.80
CA CYS A 188 16.66 -5.77 -10.67
C CYS A 188 16.02 -5.04 -11.85
N GLU A 189 15.32 -3.95 -11.59
CA GLU A 189 14.68 -3.14 -12.64
C GLU A 189 15.71 -2.47 -13.57
N ALA A 190 16.87 -2.07 -13.04
CA ALA A 190 17.90 -1.42 -13.85
C ALA A 190 18.69 -2.40 -14.74
N PHE A 191 19.02 -3.59 -14.22
CA PHE A 191 19.99 -4.48 -14.86
C PHE A 191 19.40 -5.82 -15.33
N GLY A 192 18.27 -6.26 -14.76
CA GLY A 192 17.59 -7.51 -15.13
C GLY A 192 18.40 -8.79 -14.87
N SER A 193 19.53 -8.70 -14.16
CA SER A 193 20.39 -9.86 -13.95
C SER A 193 19.82 -10.80 -12.88
N PRO A 194 20.03 -12.12 -13.00
CA PRO A 194 19.51 -13.10 -12.04
C PRO A 194 19.94 -12.83 -10.59
N GLU A 195 21.14 -12.29 -10.39
CA GLU A 195 21.70 -11.90 -9.08
C GLU A 195 20.87 -10.81 -8.40
N TYR A 196 20.42 -9.81 -9.16
CA TYR A 196 19.63 -8.70 -8.61
C TYR A 196 18.14 -9.05 -8.48
N CYS A 197 17.64 -9.87 -9.41
CA CYS A 197 16.24 -10.27 -9.46
C CYS A 197 15.94 -11.55 -8.69
N CYS A 198 16.94 -12.13 -8.02
CA CYS A 198 16.83 -13.39 -7.27
C CYS A 198 16.12 -14.50 -8.06
N SER A 199 16.57 -14.70 -9.31
CA SER A 199 15.96 -15.65 -10.24
C SER A 199 16.96 -16.70 -10.72
N GLY A 200 16.46 -17.77 -11.36
CA GLY A 200 17.32 -18.85 -11.86
C GLY A 200 18.18 -19.47 -10.75
N ALA A 201 19.51 -19.41 -10.90
CA ALA A 201 20.46 -19.92 -9.91
C ALA A 201 20.43 -19.17 -8.56
N TYR A 202 19.83 -17.97 -8.53
CA TYR A 202 19.72 -17.09 -7.37
C TYR A 202 18.32 -17.13 -6.74
N ASN A 203 17.48 -18.12 -7.03
CA ASN A 203 16.11 -18.22 -6.53
C ASN A 203 16.00 -18.76 -5.09
N SER A 204 16.97 -18.47 -4.23
CA SER A 204 16.91 -18.84 -2.81
C SER A 204 17.60 -17.79 -1.94
N PRO A 205 17.22 -17.65 -0.66
CA PRO A 205 17.91 -16.75 0.27
C PRO A 205 19.41 -17.04 0.45
N VAL A 206 19.84 -18.29 0.18
CA VAL A 206 21.25 -18.69 0.31
C VAL A 206 22.07 -18.22 -0.88
N THR A 207 21.47 -18.23 -2.07
CA THR A 207 22.14 -17.91 -3.33
C THR A 207 21.98 -16.44 -3.71
N CYS A 208 20.83 -15.81 -3.47
CA CYS A 208 20.65 -14.36 -3.64
C CYS A 208 21.10 -13.60 -2.40
N ARG A 209 22.25 -12.96 -2.47
CA ARG A 209 22.82 -12.18 -1.36
C ARG A 209 22.55 -10.68 -1.54
N PRO A 210 22.59 -9.90 -0.46
CA PRO A 210 22.59 -8.44 -0.56
C PRO A 210 23.70 -7.95 -1.50
N THR A 211 23.42 -6.85 -2.19
CA THR A 211 24.33 -6.19 -3.12
C THR A 211 24.53 -4.75 -2.68
N VAL A 212 25.53 -4.07 -3.26
CA VAL A 212 25.77 -2.64 -2.95
C VAL A 212 24.53 -1.76 -3.15
N TYR A 213 23.64 -2.12 -4.08
CA TYR A 213 22.41 -1.38 -4.33
C TYR A 213 21.33 -1.66 -3.30
N SER A 214 21.10 -2.94 -2.95
CA SER A 214 20.09 -3.29 -1.93
C SER A 214 20.54 -2.88 -0.52
N GLU A 215 21.85 -2.90 -0.24
CA GLU A 215 22.41 -2.36 1.00
C GLU A 215 22.23 -0.84 1.10
N MET A 216 22.32 -0.10 -0.01
CA MET A 216 22.04 1.33 -0.03
C MET A 216 20.57 1.63 0.32
N PHE A 217 19.63 0.90 -0.28
CA PHE A 217 18.21 1.01 0.05
C PHE A 217 17.94 0.65 1.52
N LYS A 218 18.55 -0.45 2.00
CA LYS A 218 18.40 -0.90 3.39
C LYS A 218 19.00 0.10 4.39
N SER A 219 20.14 0.69 4.07
CA SER A 219 20.79 1.67 4.94
C SER A 219 19.95 2.94 5.09
N ALA A 220 19.28 3.38 4.02
CA ALA A 220 18.37 4.52 4.10
C ALA A 220 17.06 4.17 4.80
N CYS A 221 16.55 2.96 4.55
CA CYS A 221 15.24 2.49 4.98
C CYS A 221 15.33 1.10 5.63
N PRO A 222 15.85 1.01 6.87
CA PRO A 222 16.16 -0.26 7.54
C PRO A 222 14.92 -1.08 7.90
N ARG A 223 13.73 -0.47 7.84
CA ARG A 223 12.43 -1.09 8.10
C ARG A 223 11.63 -1.29 6.81
N SER A 224 12.31 -1.56 5.70
CA SER A 224 11.69 -1.89 4.42
C SER A 224 12.45 -3.01 3.74
N TYR A 225 11.76 -3.82 2.94
CA TYR A 225 12.39 -4.79 2.05
C TYR A 225 13.26 -4.06 1.04
N SER A 226 14.55 -4.35 0.98
CA SER A 226 15.45 -3.75 -0.03
C SER A 226 15.70 -4.63 -1.25
N TYR A 227 15.42 -5.94 -1.14
CA TYR A 227 15.46 -6.92 -2.23
C TYR A 227 14.62 -8.16 -1.86
N ALA A 228 14.40 -9.07 -2.81
CA ALA A 228 13.41 -10.15 -2.70
C ALA A 228 13.61 -11.14 -1.53
N TYR A 229 14.85 -11.33 -1.06
CA TYR A 229 15.16 -12.22 0.07
C TYR A 229 15.80 -11.47 1.24
N ASP A 230 15.48 -10.18 1.41
CA ASP A 230 15.87 -9.41 2.59
C ASP A 230 15.40 -10.09 3.88
N ASP A 231 16.06 -9.74 4.98
CA ASP A 231 15.90 -10.46 6.23
C ASP A 231 14.57 -10.16 6.94
N ALA A 232 14.28 -10.94 7.99
CA ALA A 232 13.03 -10.88 8.75
C ALA A 232 12.77 -9.52 9.45
N SER A 233 13.73 -8.59 9.47
CA SER A 233 13.51 -7.22 9.95
C SER A 233 12.56 -6.41 9.05
N SER A 234 12.24 -6.91 7.85
CA SER A 234 11.40 -6.21 6.88
C SER A 234 9.93 -6.64 6.88
N THR A 235 9.56 -7.79 7.47
CA THR A 235 8.15 -8.20 7.65
C THR A 235 7.65 -7.90 9.06
N PHE A 236 6.47 -7.30 9.13
CA PHE A 236 5.84 -6.90 10.37
C PHE A 236 4.50 -7.57 10.54
N THR A 237 4.10 -7.71 11.80
CA THR A 237 2.90 -8.45 12.14
C THR A 237 2.06 -7.77 13.19
N CYS A 238 0.75 -7.96 13.08
CA CYS A 238 -0.25 -7.44 14.01
C CYS A 238 -1.51 -8.31 13.94
N THR A 239 -2.36 -8.27 14.96
CA THR A 239 -3.61 -9.02 14.97
C THR A 239 -4.77 -8.08 15.25
N GLY A 240 -5.74 -8.05 14.33
CA GLY A 240 -6.99 -7.30 14.49
C GLY A 240 -6.79 -5.78 14.50
N ALA A 241 -5.91 -5.28 13.64
CA ALA A 241 -5.64 -3.85 13.50
C ALA A 241 -6.35 -3.23 12.30
N ASP A 242 -6.57 -1.92 12.41
CA ASP A 242 -6.71 -1.02 11.27
C ASP A 242 -5.34 -0.45 10.91
N TYR A 243 -5.14 -0.10 9.64
CA TYR A 243 -3.84 0.33 9.12
C TYR A 243 -3.92 1.70 8.47
N THR A 244 -2.91 2.54 8.72
CA THR A 244 -2.73 3.82 8.04
C THR A 244 -1.53 3.74 7.11
N VAL A 245 -1.73 3.98 5.81
CA VAL A 245 -0.69 4.13 4.79
C VAL A 245 -0.47 5.62 4.55
N THR A 246 0.67 6.14 5.00
CA THR A 246 1.02 7.55 4.89
C THR A 246 2.07 7.77 3.80
N PHE A 247 1.75 8.59 2.81
CA PHE A 247 2.70 9.12 1.84
C PHE A 247 3.39 10.37 2.40
N CYS A 248 4.71 10.46 2.24
CA CYS A 248 5.55 11.56 2.75
C CYS A 248 5.39 11.82 4.29
N PRO A 249 5.57 10.81 5.17
CA PRO A 249 5.28 10.90 6.59
C PRO A 249 6.06 11.98 7.35
N SER A 250 7.25 12.37 6.87
CA SER A 250 8.17 13.32 7.51
C SER A 250 8.02 14.76 7.03
N SER A 251 6.99 15.10 6.26
CA SER A 251 6.77 16.45 5.72
C SER A 251 6.30 17.49 6.74
N THR A 252 6.48 17.26 8.05
CA THR A 252 6.22 18.29 9.06
C THR A 252 7.14 19.50 8.82
N SER A 253 6.61 20.49 8.11
CA SER A 253 7.04 21.89 8.09
C SER A 253 8.56 22.11 8.11
N GLN A 254 9.21 22.13 6.94
CA GLN A 254 10.32 23.08 6.75
C GLN A 254 9.82 24.52 6.59
N LYS A 255 8.83 24.92 7.41
CA LYS A 255 8.58 26.33 7.69
C LYS A 255 9.63 26.73 8.71
N THR A 256 10.78 27.17 8.20
CA THR A 256 11.72 27.95 8.99
C THR A 256 10.96 29.20 9.44
N ALA A 257 10.33 29.14 10.61
CA ALA A 257 10.05 30.29 11.42
C ALA A 257 11.41 30.86 11.78
N LYS A 258 11.96 31.66 10.86
CA LYS A 258 13.11 32.50 11.13
C LYS A 258 12.59 33.56 12.09
N ASP A 259 12.79 33.24 13.35
CA ASP A 259 12.57 34.12 14.49
C ASP A 259 13.11 35.50 14.12
N SER A 260 12.17 36.44 14.02
CA SER A 260 12.44 37.82 13.65
C SER A 260 12.57 38.59 14.94
N THR A 261 13.79 38.73 15.44
CA THR A 261 14.13 39.76 16.42
C THR A 261 15.55 40.30 16.16
N PRO A 262 15.83 41.57 16.53
CA PRO A 262 16.45 42.52 15.61
C PRO A 262 17.97 42.62 15.78
N MET A 263 18.67 42.79 14.66
CA MET A 263 20.10 43.12 14.62
C MET A 263 20.37 44.48 15.27
N THR A 264 21.13 44.46 16.38
CA THR A 264 21.93 45.61 16.82
C THR A 264 23.24 45.59 16.05
N ALA A 265 23.53 46.69 15.36
CA ALA A 265 24.74 46.89 14.57
C ALA A 265 25.97 47.03 15.47
N THR A 266 27.07 46.37 15.12
CA THR A 266 28.42 46.90 15.37
C THR A 266 29.38 46.37 14.30
N THR A 267 29.95 47.33 13.58
CA THR A 267 31.03 47.30 12.60
C THR A 267 32.31 46.66 13.17
N THR A 268 33.14 46.01 12.33
CA THR A 268 34.57 46.36 12.09
C THR A 268 35.40 45.18 11.52
N THR A 269 36.09 45.50 10.39
CA THR A 269 37.36 44.97 9.82
C THR A 269 37.46 43.60 9.11
N THR A 270 37.69 43.68 7.79
CA THR A 270 38.53 42.79 6.95
C THR A 270 40.03 42.99 7.27
N PRO A 271 40.96 42.06 6.92
CA PRO A 271 41.56 42.03 5.57
C PRO A 271 41.96 40.63 4.98
N THR A 272 41.63 40.45 3.70
CA THR A 272 42.46 40.04 2.54
C THR A 272 43.04 38.60 2.34
N GLN A 273 43.07 38.23 1.03
CA GLN A 273 43.87 37.23 0.27
C GLN A 273 43.28 35.79 0.15
N GLY A 274 43.20 35.14 -1.01
CA GLY A 274 43.56 35.44 -2.40
C GLY A 274 43.44 34.18 -3.30
N SER A 275 42.91 34.36 -4.52
CA SER A 275 43.24 33.76 -5.84
C SER A 275 43.58 32.25 -6.00
N GLY A 276 42.86 31.51 -6.88
CA GLY A 276 43.30 31.08 -8.24
C GLY A 276 43.82 29.62 -8.20
N SER A 277 43.68 28.68 -9.15
CA SER A 277 43.62 28.61 -10.62
C SER A 277 43.24 27.15 -10.99
N GLU A 278 42.31 26.87 -11.90
CA GLU A 278 42.53 26.58 -13.34
C GLU A 278 43.54 25.44 -13.65
N TYR A 279 43.04 24.31 -14.18
CA TYR A 279 43.72 23.45 -15.17
C TYR A 279 42.71 22.48 -15.82
N GLY A 280 42.50 22.61 -17.12
CA GLY A 280 42.18 21.52 -18.05
C GLY A 280 43.29 21.48 -19.13
N PRO A 281 43.14 20.76 -20.26
CA PRO A 281 42.13 19.77 -20.65
C PRO A 281 42.74 18.45 -21.19
N GLY A 282 41.90 17.46 -21.51
CA GLY A 282 42.31 16.23 -22.18
C GLY A 282 41.16 15.54 -22.91
N THR A 283 41.19 15.63 -24.23
CA THR A 283 40.26 15.07 -25.24
C THR A 283 40.34 13.55 -25.36
N GLY A 284 39.21 12.89 -25.66
CA GLY A 284 39.18 11.48 -26.08
C GLY A 284 37.79 11.03 -26.55
N THR A 285 37.52 11.19 -27.84
CA THR A 285 36.38 10.65 -28.59
C THR A 285 36.42 9.12 -28.69
N GLY A 286 35.25 8.47 -28.59
CA GLY A 286 35.08 7.04 -28.86
C GLY A 286 33.61 6.66 -29.02
N THR A 287 33.11 6.78 -30.25
CA THR A 287 31.82 6.25 -30.74
C THR A 287 31.80 4.72 -30.75
N GLY A 288 30.68 4.12 -30.32
CA GLY A 288 30.42 2.68 -30.44
C GLY A 288 28.94 2.36 -30.28
N THR A 289 28.21 2.40 -31.39
CA THR A 289 26.86 1.88 -31.59
C THR A 289 26.83 0.34 -31.51
N GLY A 290 25.83 -0.22 -30.83
CA GLY A 290 25.59 -1.67 -30.80
C GLY A 290 24.18 -2.03 -30.33
N THR A 291 23.25 -2.06 -31.29
CA THR A 291 21.91 -2.65 -31.22
C THR A 291 21.96 -4.18 -31.06
N GLY A 292 21.06 -4.75 -30.25
CA GLY A 292 20.86 -6.20 -30.16
C GLY A 292 19.63 -6.62 -29.35
N THR A 293 18.52 -6.83 -30.06
CA THR A 293 17.39 -7.75 -29.80
C THR A 293 17.81 -9.02 -29.04
N GLY A 294 17.13 -9.54 -28.01
CA GLY A 294 15.71 -9.91 -27.94
C GLY A 294 15.55 -11.41 -28.23
N THR A 295 15.41 -12.24 -27.18
CA THR A 295 14.87 -13.61 -27.29
C THR A 295 14.40 -14.12 -25.92
N GLY A 296 13.11 -14.48 -25.84
CA GLY A 296 12.52 -15.16 -24.71
C GLY A 296 12.87 -16.64 -24.67
N TYR A 297 12.89 -17.20 -23.46
CA TYR A 297 12.95 -18.63 -23.23
C TYR A 297 11.81 -19.05 -22.30
N THR A 298 10.86 -19.78 -22.88
CA THR A 298 9.86 -20.60 -22.20
C THR A 298 10.52 -21.91 -21.77
N GLY A 299 10.50 -22.20 -20.47
CA GLY A 299 11.01 -23.44 -19.90
C GLY A 299 10.09 -23.98 -18.83
N THR A 300 9.19 -24.89 -19.20
CA THR A 300 8.40 -25.72 -18.29
C THR A 300 9.29 -26.79 -17.68
N GLY A 301 9.52 -26.73 -16.37
CA GLY A 301 10.23 -27.73 -15.59
C GLY A 301 9.56 -27.96 -14.25
N THR A 302 8.89 -29.10 -14.09
CA THR A 302 8.30 -29.57 -12.84
C THR A 302 9.39 -30.26 -12.02
N MET A 303 9.80 -29.71 -10.88
CA MET A 303 10.61 -30.42 -9.89
C MET A 303 10.19 -30.02 -8.47
N SER A 304 9.92 -31.06 -7.68
CA SER A 304 9.69 -31.06 -6.24
C SER A 304 10.94 -30.60 -5.49
N GLY A 305 10.83 -29.49 -4.77
CA GLY A 305 11.84 -29.01 -3.83
C GLY A 305 11.26 -27.85 -3.03
N GLN A 306 11.53 -27.82 -1.73
CA GLN A 306 11.17 -26.71 -0.85
C GLN A 306 11.89 -25.43 -1.33
N GLY A 307 11.24 -24.67 -2.19
CA GLY A 307 11.74 -23.43 -2.79
C GLY A 307 10.55 -22.54 -3.12
N GLN A 308 10.58 -21.32 -2.58
CA GLN A 308 9.54 -20.32 -2.73
C GLN A 308 9.39 -19.93 -4.20
N ALA A 309 8.16 -20.05 -4.72
CA ALA A 309 7.84 -19.67 -6.08
C ALA A 309 7.36 -18.20 -6.10
N VAL A 310 7.97 -17.40 -6.97
CA VAL A 310 7.38 -16.15 -7.45
C VAL A 310 5.98 -16.47 -7.97
N LEU A 311 4.95 -15.87 -7.40
CA LEU A 311 3.60 -15.98 -7.96
C LEU A 311 3.58 -15.26 -9.31
N ALA A 312 2.76 -15.75 -10.24
CA ALA A 312 2.67 -15.22 -11.60
C ALA A 312 2.23 -13.74 -11.69
N ASP A 313 1.90 -13.10 -10.56
CA ASP A 313 1.55 -11.69 -10.42
C ASP A 313 2.69 -10.79 -9.90
N GLY A 314 3.89 -11.36 -9.70
CA GLY A 314 5.07 -10.62 -9.23
C GLY A 314 5.07 -10.29 -7.74
N SER A 315 4.26 -10.97 -6.92
CA SER A 315 4.23 -10.78 -5.46
C SER A 315 5.31 -11.62 -4.76
N TRP A 316 6.11 -10.99 -3.90
CA TRP A 316 7.21 -11.61 -3.14
C TRP A 316 6.80 -11.83 -1.68
N MET A 317 5.95 -12.81 -1.40
CA MET A 317 5.67 -13.18 0.00
C MET A 317 6.49 -14.41 0.39
N ALA A 318 7.34 -14.22 1.40
CA ALA A 318 7.90 -15.32 2.17
C ALA A 318 6.74 -16.13 2.76
N GLY A 319 6.48 -17.30 2.20
CA GLY A 319 5.44 -18.20 2.68
C GLY A 319 5.66 -18.56 4.14
N MET A 320 4.84 -18.03 5.03
CA MET A 320 4.61 -18.59 6.36
C MET A 320 3.13 -18.48 6.75
N ALA A 321 2.57 -19.66 7.06
CA ALA A 321 1.32 -19.91 7.79
C ALA A 321 -0.03 -19.72 7.07
N MET A 322 -0.36 -20.62 6.14
CA MET A 322 -1.75 -21.12 6.03
C MET A 322 -1.96 -22.15 7.15
N GLY A 323 -2.21 -21.67 8.36
CA GLY A 323 -2.72 -22.52 9.43
C GLY A 323 -4.19 -22.81 9.16
N ASP A 324 -4.51 -24.04 8.73
CA ASP A 324 -5.88 -24.54 8.72
C ASP A 324 -6.43 -24.53 10.15
N SER A 325 -7.54 -23.84 10.38
CA SER A 325 -8.44 -24.20 11.49
C SER A 325 -9.88 -23.73 11.30
N PRO A 326 -10.86 -24.52 11.77
CA PRO A 326 -12.22 -24.46 11.30
C PRO A 326 -13.04 -23.47 12.11
N ARG A 327 -13.44 -22.35 11.51
CA ARG A 327 -14.73 -21.69 11.80
C ARG A 327 -15.25 -21.00 10.54
N THR A 328 -15.95 -21.77 9.71
CA THR A 328 -16.90 -21.23 8.75
C THR A 328 -18.09 -20.65 9.50
N ALA A 329 -18.20 -19.33 9.58
CA ALA A 329 -19.52 -18.72 9.46
C ALA A 329 -19.83 -18.65 7.96
N SER A 330 -20.33 -19.77 7.43
CA SER A 330 -20.74 -19.90 6.04
C SER A 330 -21.76 -18.81 5.67
N PRO A 331 -21.82 -18.33 4.42
CA PRO A 331 -22.96 -17.54 3.89
C PRO A 331 -24.32 -18.20 4.14
N CYS A 332 -24.32 -19.52 4.40
CA CYS A 332 -25.46 -20.32 4.80
C CYS A 332 -26.06 -19.89 6.16
N ALA A 333 -25.24 -19.40 7.11
CA ALA A 333 -25.74 -18.92 8.40
C ALA A 333 -26.54 -17.61 8.23
N LEU A 334 -26.06 -16.67 7.41
CA LEU A 334 -26.79 -15.44 7.07
C LEU A 334 -28.11 -15.73 6.34
N HIS A 335 -28.13 -16.69 5.41
CA HIS A 335 -29.37 -17.13 4.76
C HIS A 335 -30.33 -17.80 5.73
N SER A 336 -29.82 -18.59 6.68
CA SER A 336 -30.62 -19.24 7.71
C SER A 336 -31.26 -18.23 8.66
N TYR A 337 -30.53 -17.20 9.08
CA TYR A 337 -31.06 -16.13 9.93
C TYR A 337 -32.07 -15.22 9.18
N ALA A 338 -31.82 -14.93 7.90
CA ALA A 338 -32.78 -14.20 7.06
C ALA A 338 -34.07 -15.01 6.85
N ALA A 339 -33.96 -16.32 6.61
CA ALA A 339 -35.12 -17.22 6.49
C ALA A 339 -35.91 -17.33 7.81
N ILE A 340 -35.21 -17.41 8.95
CA ILE A 340 -35.84 -17.42 10.28
C ILE A 340 -36.56 -16.08 10.55
N CYS A 341 -35.94 -14.95 10.21
CA CYS A 341 -36.56 -13.63 10.35
C CYS A 341 -37.79 -13.47 9.45
N LEU A 342 -37.72 -13.91 8.18
CA LEU A 342 -38.85 -13.91 7.25
C LEU A 342 -39.99 -14.83 7.71
N PHE A 343 -39.66 -16.01 8.27
CA PHE A 343 -40.63 -16.94 8.81
C PHE A 343 -41.37 -16.38 10.04
N PHE A 344 -40.64 -15.75 10.97
CA PHE A 344 -41.27 -15.05 12.10
C PHE A 344 -42.08 -13.83 11.66
N LEU A 345 -41.63 -13.08 10.65
CA LEU A 345 -42.40 -11.98 10.06
C LEU A 345 -43.72 -12.48 9.46
N PHE A 346 -43.69 -13.62 8.75
CA PHE A 346 -44.85 -14.25 8.14
C PHE A 346 -45.85 -14.78 9.18
N LEU A 347 -45.38 -15.44 10.25
CA LEU A 347 -46.22 -15.90 11.37
C LEU A 347 -46.90 -14.74 12.11
N MET A 348 -46.19 -13.62 12.28
CA MET A 348 -46.75 -12.43 12.92
C MET A 348 -47.82 -11.77 12.02
N LEU A 349 -47.57 -11.65 10.71
CA LEU A 349 -48.55 -11.09 9.76
C LEU A 349 -49.81 -11.95 9.64
N SER A 350 -49.68 -13.28 9.68
CA SER A 350 -50.83 -14.19 9.65
C SER A 350 -51.66 -14.18 10.94
N SER A 351 -51.06 -13.81 12.08
CA SER A 351 -51.77 -13.62 13.36
C SER A 351 -52.62 -12.33 13.43
N PHE A 352 -52.45 -11.41 12.47
CA PHE A 352 -53.26 -10.18 12.35
C PHE A 352 -54.45 -10.32 11.36
N HIS A 353 -54.62 -11.49 10.74
CA HIS A 353 -55.73 -11.80 9.83
C HIS A 353 -56.75 -12.80 10.41
N LEU A 354 -56.68 -13.08 11.72
CA LEU A 354 -57.71 -13.76 12.51
C LEU A 354 -58.33 -12.80 13.53
#